data_AF-A0A2E4BH21-F1
#
_entry.id   AF-A0A2E4BH21-F1
#
_cell.length_a   1.000
_cell.length_b   1.000
_cell.length_c   1.000
_cell.angle_alpha   90.00
_cell.angle_beta   90.00
_cell.angle_gamma   90.00
#
_symmetry.space_group_name_H-M   'P 1'
#
loop_
_entity.id
_entity.type
_entity.pdbx_description
1 polymer ?
#
loop_
_entity_poly.entity_id
_entity_poly.type
_entity_poly.pdbx_seq_one_letter_code
_entity_poly.pdbx_strand_id
1 'polypeptide(L)'
;MADLDLALSLLQNKVRRQILERLVREPHYPMQLAELIGVSQQAIKKHLKELEKGNFVTKMKVPSEKGGPPRTIYTVQEAISIRIDLGPDLFNCEQRKLPAGGPMRLSRKLPEATHGVAEVVSGRKRISVSEGVAYLAELNQVIEQLDGQRDALISLHQHIRNRISQGVDSDFEQYEERAMIHTIIEAPEKRLDLNMLSKELQLGQRQVSELLEEVRVKLQRQISEKAGHIIVTPENSNLYWWLGDYKKSS
;
A
#
# COMPACT_ATOMS: atom_id res chain seq x y z
N MET A 1 9.77 8.51 9.80
CA MET A 1 8.70 7.70 9.17
C MET A 1 8.41 6.58 10.16
N ALA A 2 7.15 6.35 10.53
CA ALA A 2 6.83 5.08 11.16
C ALA A 2 7.07 4.01 10.10
N ASP A 3 8.01 3.13 10.38
CA ASP A 3 8.23 1.89 9.64
C ASP A 3 6.91 1.10 9.57
N LEU A 4 6.63 0.40 8.47
CA LEU A 4 5.39 -0.35 8.29
C LEU A 4 5.19 -1.34 9.45
N ASP A 5 6.26 -2.02 9.84
CA ASP A 5 6.27 -2.95 10.97
C ASP A 5 5.99 -2.25 12.31
N LEU A 6 6.54 -1.04 12.49
CA LEU A 6 6.25 -0.23 13.67
C LEU A 6 4.78 0.20 13.70
N ALA A 7 4.23 0.64 12.57
CA ALA A 7 2.84 1.03 12.46
C ALA A 7 1.90 -0.15 12.78
N LEU A 8 2.17 -1.33 12.23
CA LEU A 8 1.44 -2.56 12.50
C LEU A 8 1.54 -2.98 13.98
N SER A 9 2.74 -2.95 14.57
CA SER A 9 2.95 -3.30 15.99
C SER A 9 2.23 -2.36 16.96
N LEU A 10 2.14 -1.07 16.61
CA LEU A 10 1.38 -0.09 17.38
C LEU A 10 -0.11 -0.35 17.24
N LEU A 11 -0.60 -0.50 16.01
CA LEU A 11 -2.01 -0.68 15.70
C LEU A 11 -2.56 -2.05 16.10
N GLN A 12 -1.73 -3.06 16.33
CA GLN A 12 -2.14 -4.38 16.81
C GLN A 12 -2.92 -4.31 18.14
N ASN A 13 -2.58 -3.37 19.02
CA ASN A 13 -3.21 -3.24 20.33
C ASN A 13 -4.56 -2.50 20.26
N LYS A 14 -5.63 -3.14 20.76
CA LYS A 14 -7.00 -2.58 20.77
C LYS A 14 -7.11 -1.25 21.51
N VAL A 15 -6.46 -1.10 22.67
CA VAL A 15 -6.50 0.14 23.46
C VAL A 15 -5.81 1.27 22.71
N ARG A 16 -4.70 1.00 22.00
CA ARG A 16 -4.05 2.00 21.14
C ARG A 16 -4.97 2.46 20.00
N ARG A 17 -5.69 1.54 19.35
CA ARG A 17 -6.70 1.90 18.34
C ARG A 17 -7.83 2.75 18.92
N GLN A 18 -8.36 2.37 20.08
CA GLN A 18 -9.40 3.15 20.77
C GLN A 18 -8.90 4.55 21.19
N ILE A 19 -7.65 4.69 21.64
CA ILE A 19 -7.04 6.00 21.91
C ILE A 19 -7.04 6.85 20.64
N LEU A 20 -6.58 6.31 19.52
CA LEU A 20 -6.55 7.03 18.24
C LEU A 20 -7.95 7.43 17.79
N GLU A 21 -8.94 6.54 17.86
CA GLU A 21 -10.35 6.83 17.54
C GLU A 21 -10.91 8.01 18.34
N ARG A 22 -10.53 8.16 19.61
CA ARG A 22 -10.93 9.31 20.45
C ARG A 22 -10.16 10.57 20.08
N LEU A 23 -8.84 10.47 19.88
CA LEU A 23 -7.98 11.62 19.56
C LEU A 23 -8.22 12.21 18.16
N VAL A 24 -8.78 11.43 17.22
CA VAL A 24 -9.21 11.93 15.90
C VAL A 24 -10.41 12.86 16.01
N ARG A 25 -11.29 12.65 17.01
CA ARG A 25 -12.50 13.47 17.20
C ARG A 25 -12.18 14.79 17.88
N GLU A 26 -11.42 14.73 18.97
CA GLU A 26 -11.00 15.90 19.73
C GLU A 26 -9.73 15.61 20.56
N PRO A 27 -8.92 16.63 20.90
CA PRO A 27 -7.79 16.46 21.81
C PRO A 27 -8.24 16.04 23.21
N HIS A 28 -7.62 15.00 23.79
CA HIS A 28 -7.98 14.52 25.12
C HIS A 28 -6.80 14.51 26.11
N TYR A 29 -7.13 14.67 27.39
CA TYR A 29 -6.21 14.37 28.49
C TYR A 29 -6.14 12.85 28.77
N PRO A 30 -5.02 12.33 29.32
CA PRO A 30 -4.91 10.91 29.68
C PRO A 30 -6.00 10.40 30.63
N MET A 31 -6.52 11.25 31.52
CA MET A 31 -7.58 10.88 32.46
C MET A 31 -8.93 10.70 31.74
N GLN A 32 -9.28 11.59 30.81
CA GLN A 32 -10.50 11.45 30.00
C GLN A 32 -10.44 10.19 29.13
N LEU A 33 -9.29 9.90 28.52
CA LEU A 33 -9.09 8.66 27.76
C LEU A 33 -9.25 7.42 28.66
N ALA A 34 -8.76 7.47 29.90
CA ALA A 34 -8.91 6.38 30.86
C ALA A 34 -10.39 6.11 31.19
N GLU A 35 -11.17 7.16 31.45
CA GLU A 35 -12.61 7.08 31.73
C GLU A 35 -13.39 6.59 30.50
N LEU A 36 -13.15 7.17 29.32
CA LEU A 36 -13.88 6.86 28.08
C LEU A 36 -13.60 5.45 27.54
N ILE A 37 -12.40 4.91 27.80
CA ILE A 37 -11.97 3.59 27.31
C ILE A 37 -12.18 2.51 28.40
N GLY A 38 -12.28 2.90 29.67
CA GLY A 38 -12.42 1.98 30.80
C GLY A 38 -11.11 1.26 31.15
N VAL A 39 -9.98 1.97 31.05
CA VAL A 39 -8.63 1.44 31.30
C VAL A 39 -7.89 2.33 32.29
N SER A 40 -6.98 1.77 33.08
CA SER A 40 -6.24 2.56 34.08
C SER A 40 -5.44 3.70 33.44
N GLN A 41 -5.35 4.83 34.14
CA GLN A 41 -4.61 6.01 33.66
C GLN A 41 -3.12 5.68 33.39
N GLN A 42 -2.53 4.76 34.17
CA GLN A 42 -1.14 4.33 33.97
C GLN A 42 -0.97 3.57 32.65
N ALA A 43 -1.92 2.69 32.31
CA ALA A 43 -1.90 1.97 31.03
C ALA A 43 -2.11 2.93 29.84
N ILE A 44 -3.03 3.89 29.96
CA ILE A 44 -3.20 4.94 28.94
C ILE A 44 -1.91 5.73 28.73
N LYS A 45 -1.25 6.19 29.82
CA LYS A 45 0.03 6.90 29.72
C LYS A 45 1.11 6.07 29.04
N LYS A 46 1.18 4.76 29.31
CA LYS A 46 2.10 3.84 28.64
C LYS A 46 1.83 3.76 27.13
N HIS A 47 0.57 3.57 26.75
CA HIS A 47 0.17 3.50 25.34
C HIS A 47 0.40 4.81 24.59
N LEU A 48 0.08 5.95 25.21
CA LEU A 48 0.37 7.28 24.62
C LEU A 48 1.86 7.50 24.40
N LYS A 49 2.72 7.02 25.31
CA LYS A 49 4.18 7.09 25.14
C LYS A 49 4.67 6.24 23.97
N GLU A 50 4.09 5.07 23.75
CA GLU A 50 4.41 4.20 22.60
C GLU A 50 3.92 4.83 21.29
N LEU A 51 2.70 5.36 21.25
CA LEU A 51 2.16 6.07 20.10
C LEU A 51 2.95 7.35 19.77
N GLU A 52 3.44 8.07 20.80
CA GLU A 52 4.29 9.25 20.64
C GLU A 52 5.63 8.87 20.01
N LYS A 53 6.27 7.79 20.48
CA LYS A 53 7.50 7.26 19.87
C LYS A 53 7.30 6.86 18.40
N GLY A 54 6.10 6.40 18.05
CA GLY A 54 5.73 6.07 16.68
C GLY A 54 5.34 7.25 15.80
N ASN A 55 5.33 8.49 16.31
CA ASN A 55 4.79 9.69 15.64
C ASN A 55 3.30 9.61 15.28
N PHE A 56 2.52 8.73 15.92
CA PHE A 56 1.07 8.68 15.73
C PHE A 56 0.37 9.81 16.49
N VAL A 57 0.90 10.17 17.66
CA VAL A 57 0.36 11.24 18.50
C VAL A 57 1.46 12.20 18.93
N THR A 58 1.08 13.46 19.12
CA THR A 58 1.92 14.49 19.74
C THR A 58 1.27 15.03 20.99
N LYS A 59 2.09 15.50 21.93
CA LYS A 59 1.63 16.10 23.18
C LYS A 59 1.81 17.61 23.15
N MET A 60 0.80 18.34 23.62
CA MET A 60 0.84 19.80 23.74
C MET A 60 0.47 20.21 25.16
N LYS A 61 1.12 21.27 25.67
CA LYS A 61 0.75 21.87 26.95
C LYS A 61 -0.25 23.00 26.70
N VAL A 62 -1.43 22.87 27.29
CA VAL A 62 -2.46 23.91 27.29
C VAL A 62 -2.60 24.53 28.67
N PRO A 63 -2.77 25.87 28.77
CA PRO A 63 -3.07 26.53 30.03
C PRO A 63 -4.31 25.91 30.69
N SER A 64 -4.32 25.82 32.01
CA SER A 64 -5.51 25.35 32.72
C SER A 64 -6.52 26.51 32.83
N GLU A 65 -7.78 26.27 32.46
CA GLU A 65 -8.84 27.28 32.59
C GLU A 65 -9.08 27.74 34.03
N LYS A 66 -8.73 26.91 35.03
CA LYS A 66 -8.95 27.18 36.47
C LYS A 66 -7.70 27.66 37.20
N GLY A 67 -6.70 28.21 36.48
CA GLY A 67 -5.46 28.72 37.10
C GLY A 67 -4.53 27.63 37.67
N GLY A 68 -4.79 26.36 37.37
CA GLY A 68 -3.92 25.24 37.75
C GLY A 68 -2.69 25.10 36.83
N PRO A 69 -1.77 24.16 37.14
CA PRO A 69 -0.61 23.90 36.30
C PRO A 69 -1.03 23.51 34.87
N PRO A 70 -0.22 23.84 33.85
CA PRO A 70 -0.51 23.51 32.46
C PRO A 70 -0.79 22.01 32.28
N ARG A 71 -1.83 21.70 31.51
CA ARG A 71 -2.26 20.31 31.27
C ARG A 71 -1.73 19.82 29.93
N THR A 72 -1.35 18.55 29.88
CA THR A 72 -0.87 17.90 28.66
C THR A 72 -2.04 17.24 27.92
N ILE A 73 -2.36 17.73 26.73
CA ILE A 73 -3.29 17.08 25.78
C ILE A 73 -2.52 16.32 24.72
N TYR A 74 -3.18 15.32 24.13
CA TYR A 74 -2.66 14.57 23.00
C TYR A 74 -3.51 14.82 21.75
N THR A 75 -2.88 14.79 20.58
CA THR A 75 -3.52 14.94 19.26
C THR A 75 -2.86 14.03 18.25
N VAL A 76 -3.57 13.59 17.21
CA VAL A 76 -3.00 12.80 16.11
C VAL A 76 -2.15 13.70 15.22
N GLN A 77 -0.95 13.23 14.84
CA GLN A 77 0.04 14.04 14.12
C GLN A 77 0.10 13.74 12.61
N GLU A 78 -0.09 12.49 12.20
CA GLU A 78 0.13 12.08 10.80
C GLU A 78 -1.12 11.46 10.17
N ALA A 79 -1.30 11.75 8.88
CA ALA A 79 -2.32 11.17 8.02
C ALA A 79 -1.68 10.08 7.15
N ILE A 80 -1.81 8.82 7.56
CA ILE A 80 -1.26 7.66 6.87
C ILE A 80 -2.38 6.74 6.38
N SER A 81 -2.11 6.03 5.29
CA SER A 81 -2.94 4.94 4.78
C SER A 81 -2.13 3.65 4.81
N ILE A 82 -2.68 2.60 5.42
CA ILE A 82 -2.10 1.26 5.41
C ILE A 82 -3.08 0.36 4.67
N ARG A 83 -2.57 -0.43 3.73
CA ARG A 83 -3.35 -1.33 2.88
C ARG A 83 -2.73 -2.71 2.94
N ILE A 84 -3.57 -3.70 3.22
CA ILE A 84 -3.18 -5.11 3.35
C ILE A 84 -4.11 -5.90 2.45
N ASP A 85 -3.54 -6.54 1.43
CA ASP A 85 -4.25 -7.48 0.57
C ASP A 85 -3.74 -8.89 0.88
N LEU A 86 -4.66 -9.82 1.12
CA LEU A 86 -4.35 -11.20 1.46
C LEU A 86 -5.26 -12.14 0.65
N GLY A 87 -4.66 -13.12 -0.02
CA GLY A 87 -5.35 -14.20 -0.71
C GLY A 87 -4.40 -15.33 -1.08
N PRO A 88 -4.89 -16.41 -1.72
CA PRO A 88 -4.02 -17.45 -2.28
C PRO A 88 -3.03 -16.81 -3.26
N ASP A 89 -1.73 -16.95 -2.98
CA ASP A 89 -0.62 -16.34 -3.74
C ASP A 89 -0.64 -14.81 -3.83
N LEU A 90 -1.38 -14.12 -2.94
CA LEU A 90 -1.39 -12.67 -2.83
C LEU A 90 -1.10 -12.27 -1.38
N PHE A 91 0.05 -11.66 -1.18
CA PHE A 91 0.34 -10.90 0.03
C PHE A 91 0.93 -9.55 -0.37
N ASN A 92 0.17 -8.48 -0.16
CA ASN A 92 0.65 -7.12 -0.36
C ASN A 92 0.39 -6.31 0.91
N CYS A 93 1.42 -5.62 1.39
CA CYS A 93 1.32 -4.76 2.57
C CYS A 93 2.05 -3.46 2.29
N GLU A 94 1.29 -2.38 2.18
CA GLU A 94 1.83 -1.07 1.80
C GLU A 94 1.39 0.02 2.76
N GLN A 95 2.32 0.92 3.06
CA GLN A 95 2.04 2.18 3.74
C GLN A 95 2.25 3.34 2.78
N ARG A 96 1.25 4.20 2.68
CA ARG A 96 1.29 5.41 1.85
C ARG A 96 0.97 6.63 2.72
N LYS A 97 1.63 7.75 2.44
CA LYS A 97 1.23 9.04 3.00
C LYS A 97 0.06 9.59 2.20
N LEU A 98 -0.94 10.14 2.88
CA LEU A 98 -2.01 10.83 2.19
C LEU A 98 -1.46 12.10 1.52
N PRO A 99 -1.91 12.43 0.30
CA PRO A 99 -1.42 13.58 -0.43
C PRO A 99 -1.70 14.86 0.35
N ALA A 100 -0.66 15.67 0.57
CA ALA A 100 -0.81 16.96 1.24
C ALA A 100 -1.33 18.03 0.25
N GLY A 101 -2.23 18.88 0.73
CA GLY A 101 -2.73 20.02 -0.05
C GLY A 101 -4.17 20.37 0.31
N GLY A 102 -4.58 21.60 -0.01
CA GLY A 102 -5.98 22.00 0.06
C GLY A 102 -6.82 21.32 -1.04
N PRO A 103 -8.16 21.41 -0.97
CA PRO A 103 -9.08 20.70 -1.87
C PRO A 103 -8.76 20.88 -3.36
N MET A 104 -8.43 22.11 -3.79
CA MET A 104 -8.10 22.41 -5.18
C MET A 104 -6.78 21.80 -5.69
N ARG A 105 -5.82 21.52 -4.80
CA ARG A 105 -4.60 20.78 -5.19
C ARG A 105 -4.89 19.29 -5.35
N LEU A 106 -5.88 18.80 -4.62
CA LEU A 106 -6.31 17.40 -4.66
C LEU A 106 -7.21 17.11 -5.85
N SER A 107 -7.98 18.09 -6.35
CA SER A 107 -8.92 17.91 -7.48
C SER A 107 -8.30 17.24 -8.71
N ARG A 108 -7.04 17.53 -9.02
CA ARG A 108 -6.29 16.89 -10.13
C ARG A 108 -6.13 15.37 -10.01
N LYS A 109 -6.26 14.83 -8.80
CA LYS A 109 -6.15 13.39 -8.48
C LYS A 109 -7.50 12.78 -8.10
N LEU A 110 -8.54 13.60 -8.00
CA LEU A 110 -9.87 13.18 -7.60
C LEU A 110 -10.68 12.76 -8.85
N PRO A 111 -11.57 11.75 -8.71
CA PRO A 111 -12.54 11.43 -9.75
C PRO A 111 -13.38 12.65 -10.13
N GLU A 112 -13.74 12.77 -11.41
CA GLU A 112 -14.54 13.90 -11.94
C GLU A 112 -15.84 14.12 -11.15
N ALA A 113 -16.49 13.04 -10.74
CA ALA A 113 -17.70 13.08 -9.92
C ALA A 113 -17.56 13.89 -8.61
N THR A 114 -16.35 14.03 -8.07
CA THR A 114 -16.10 14.71 -6.79
C THR A 114 -15.56 16.14 -6.93
N HIS A 115 -15.37 16.63 -8.17
CA HIS A 115 -14.82 17.98 -8.40
C HIS A 115 -15.73 19.08 -7.86
N GLY A 116 -17.05 18.93 -7.97
CA GLY A 116 -18.01 19.90 -7.42
C GLY A 116 -17.86 20.08 -5.90
N VAL A 117 -17.69 18.98 -5.16
CA VAL A 117 -17.41 19.01 -3.71
C VAL A 117 -16.09 19.74 -3.43
N ALA A 118 -15.04 19.43 -4.19
CA ALA A 118 -13.72 20.05 -4.01
C ALA A 118 -13.74 21.57 -4.25
N GLU A 119 -14.50 22.04 -5.25
CA GLU A 119 -14.67 23.47 -5.54
C GLU A 119 -15.40 24.20 -4.41
N VAL A 120 -16.53 23.67 -3.96
CA VAL A 120 -17.31 24.29 -2.88
C VAL A 120 -16.53 24.35 -1.58
N VAL A 121 -15.80 23.28 -1.24
CA VAL A 121 -14.97 23.22 -0.03
C VAL A 121 -13.74 24.14 -0.15
N SER A 122 -13.16 24.30 -1.34
CA SER A 122 -12.00 25.17 -1.54
C SER A 122 -12.33 26.65 -1.43
N GLY A 123 -13.53 27.07 -1.86
CA GLY A 123 -13.92 28.48 -1.90
C GLY A 123 -14.39 29.05 -0.56
N ARG A 124 -14.59 28.21 0.47
CA ARG A 124 -15.23 28.60 1.72
C ARG A 124 -14.39 28.22 2.94
N LYS A 125 -14.22 29.16 3.87
CA LYS A 125 -13.52 28.93 5.14
C LYS A 125 -14.35 28.09 6.13
N ARG A 126 -15.68 28.09 6.00
CA ARG A 126 -16.62 27.35 6.84
C ARG A 126 -17.75 26.77 5.99
N ILE A 127 -18.22 25.61 6.37
CA ILE A 127 -19.33 24.88 5.74
C ILE A 127 -20.30 24.50 6.86
N SER A 128 -21.60 24.52 6.60
CA SER A 128 -22.59 24.09 7.59
C SER A 128 -22.47 22.58 7.86
N VAL A 129 -22.94 22.13 9.03
CA VAL A 129 -22.91 20.71 9.39
C VAL A 129 -23.73 19.88 8.41
N SER A 130 -24.90 20.38 7.97
CA SER A 130 -25.76 19.69 7.01
C SER A 130 -25.10 19.52 5.64
N GLU A 131 -24.46 20.57 5.11
CA GLU A 131 -23.70 20.49 3.86
C GLU A 131 -22.51 19.53 4.01
N GLY A 132 -21.77 19.63 5.13
CA GLY A 132 -20.61 18.77 5.40
C GLY A 132 -20.99 17.29 5.45
N VAL A 133 -22.12 16.95 6.08
CA VAL A 133 -22.63 15.56 6.09
C VAL A 133 -22.97 15.08 4.69
N ALA A 134 -23.60 15.92 3.86
CA ALA A 134 -23.93 15.57 2.48
C ALA A 134 -22.66 15.33 1.63
N TYR A 135 -21.67 16.21 1.71
CA TYR A 135 -20.40 16.05 0.99
C TYR A 135 -19.62 14.82 1.46
N LEU A 136 -19.62 14.52 2.76
CA LEU A 136 -18.99 13.30 3.28
C LEU A 136 -19.69 12.05 2.76
N ALA A 137 -21.02 12.05 2.69
CA ALA A 137 -21.78 10.93 2.13
C ALA A 137 -21.45 10.70 0.65
N GLU A 138 -21.38 11.76 -0.15
CA GLU A 138 -20.99 11.71 -1.56
C GLU A 138 -19.57 11.17 -1.76
N LEU A 139 -18.60 11.68 -0.99
CA LEU A 139 -17.22 11.19 -1.04
C LEU A 139 -17.13 9.71 -0.63
N ASN A 140 -17.84 9.30 0.41
CA ASN A 140 -17.86 7.90 0.85
C ASN A 140 -18.45 6.97 -0.21
N GLN A 141 -19.49 7.40 -0.93
CA GLN A 141 -20.04 6.61 -2.03
C GLN A 141 -19.04 6.41 -3.17
N VAL A 142 -18.28 7.46 -3.53
CA VAL A 142 -17.25 7.36 -4.56
C VAL A 142 -16.09 6.47 -4.10
N ILE A 143 -15.68 6.56 -2.83
CA ILE A 143 -14.67 5.67 -2.25
C ILE A 143 -15.12 4.21 -2.34
N GLU A 144 -16.35 3.91 -1.91
CA GLU A 144 -16.91 2.55 -1.96
C GLU A 144 -16.96 1.98 -3.40
N GLN A 145 -17.31 2.82 -4.38
CA GLN A 145 -17.28 2.41 -5.78
C GLN A 145 -15.86 2.09 -6.28
N LEU A 146 -14.88 2.92 -5.91
CA LEU A 146 -13.47 2.69 -6.26
C LEU A 146 -12.91 1.43 -5.58
N ASP A 147 -13.27 1.20 -4.32
CA ASP A 147 -12.89 -0.01 -3.59
C ASP A 147 -13.53 -1.26 -4.23
N GLY A 148 -14.80 -1.21 -4.61
CA GLY A 148 -15.44 -2.31 -5.35
C GLY A 148 -14.79 -2.61 -6.71
N GLN A 149 -14.43 -1.56 -7.47
CA GLN A 149 -13.67 -1.73 -8.73
C GLN A 149 -12.28 -2.33 -8.49
N ARG A 150 -11.62 -1.87 -7.43
CA ARG A 150 -10.29 -2.36 -7.04
C ARG A 150 -10.34 -3.83 -6.63
N ASP A 151 -11.33 -4.23 -5.84
CA ASP A 151 -11.49 -5.60 -5.38
C ASP A 151 -11.72 -6.56 -6.56
N ALA A 152 -12.50 -6.13 -7.55
CA ALA A 152 -12.68 -6.88 -8.81
C ALA A 152 -11.35 -7.03 -9.59
N LEU A 153 -10.53 -5.97 -9.67
CA LEU A 153 -9.21 -6.03 -10.29
C LEU A 153 -8.26 -6.98 -9.56
N ILE A 154 -8.28 -6.97 -8.23
CA ILE A 154 -7.46 -7.87 -7.39
C ILE A 154 -7.89 -9.32 -7.58
N SER A 155 -9.20 -9.57 -7.63
CA SER A 155 -9.73 -10.91 -7.92
C SER A 155 -9.31 -11.40 -9.30
N LEU A 156 -9.40 -10.55 -10.34
CA LEU A 156 -8.92 -10.90 -11.68
C LEU A 156 -7.41 -11.16 -11.71
N HIS A 157 -6.62 -10.33 -11.01
CA HIS A 157 -5.18 -10.51 -10.86
C HIS A 157 -4.85 -11.88 -10.23
N GLN A 158 -5.56 -12.28 -9.17
CA GLN A 158 -5.43 -13.61 -8.57
C GLN A 158 -5.81 -14.73 -9.55
N HIS A 159 -6.91 -14.58 -10.30
CA HIS A 159 -7.30 -15.57 -11.31
C HIS A 159 -6.25 -15.76 -12.41
N ILE A 160 -5.63 -14.67 -12.87
CA ILE A 160 -4.54 -14.73 -13.85
C ILE A 160 -3.35 -15.46 -13.22
N ARG A 161 -2.93 -15.07 -12.02
CA ARG A 161 -1.80 -15.69 -11.31
C ARG A 161 -1.99 -17.19 -11.13
N ASN A 162 -3.15 -17.63 -10.66
CA ASN A 162 -3.46 -19.05 -10.48
C ASN A 162 -3.39 -19.84 -11.80
N ARG A 163 -3.89 -19.26 -12.90
CA ARG A 163 -3.80 -19.91 -14.22
C ARG A 163 -2.37 -19.99 -14.72
N ILE A 164 -1.56 -18.97 -14.47
CA ILE A 164 -0.14 -19.01 -14.83
C ILE A 164 0.58 -20.06 -14.00
N SER A 165 0.39 -20.11 -12.68
CA SER A 165 1.01 -21.14 -11.82
C SER A 165 0.69 -22.56 -12.30
N GLN A 166 -0.56 -22.83 -12.70
CA GLN A 166 -0.95 -24.12 -13.28
C GLN A 166 -0.24 -24.43 -14.60
N GLY A 167 -0.04 -23.43 -15.47
CA GLY A 167 0.71 -23.61 -16.71
C GLY A 167 2.21 -23.76 -16.49
N VAL A 168 2.76 -23.09 -15.48
CA VAL A 168 4.18 -23.20 -15.13
C VAL A 168 4.51 -24.62 -14.67
N ASP A 169 3.64 -25.23 -13.86
CA ASP A 169 3.82 -26.62 -13.42
C ASP A 169 3.68 -27.64 -14.55
N SER A 170 2.97 -27.33 -15.65
CA SER A 170 2.87 -28.23 -16.81
C SER A 170 4.00 -28.04 -17.82
N ASP A 171 4.49 -26.82 -17.98
CA ASP A 171 5.36 -26.44 -19.10
C ASP A 171 6.86 -26.42 -18.71
N PHE A 172 7.16 -26.40 -17.41
CA PHE A 172 8.52 -26.34 -16.87
C PHE A 172 8.75 -27.47 -15.86
N GLU A 173 9.62 -28.42 -16.23
CA GLU A 173 9.90 -29.60 -15.42
C GLU A 173 10.93 -29.31 -14.31
N GLN A 174 11.93 -28.47 -14.61
CA GLN A 174 13.01 -28.16 -13.69
C GLN A 174 12.55 -27.19 -12.60
N TYR A 175 13.08 -27.36 -11.39
CA TYR A 175 12.74 -26.49 -10.26
C TYR A 175 13.25 -25.07 -10.50
N GLU A 176 14.44 -24.95 -11.06
CA GLU A 176 15.13 -23.69 -11.31
C GLU A 176 14.38 -22.84 -12.36
N GLU A 177 13.85 -23.47 -13.40
CA GLU A 177 12.99 -22.81 -14.41
C GLU A 177 11.71 -22.27 -13.78
N ARG A 178 11.03 -23.10 -12.98
CA ARG A 178 9.78 -22.70 -12.28
C ARG A 178 10.03 -21.56 -11.30
N ALA A 179 11.10 -21.66 -10.51
CA ALA A 179 11.47 -20.62 -9.55
C ALA A 179 11.73 -19.28 -10.25
N MET A 180 12.49 -19.30 -11.35
CA MET A 180 12.75 -18.09 -12.15
C MET A 180 11.45 -17.47 -12.68
N ILE A 181 10.52 -18.27 -13.18
CA ILE A 181 9.25 -17.77 -13.69
C ILE A 181 8.36 -17.25 -12.58
N HIS A 182 8.31 -17.92 -11.43
CA HIS A 182 7.59 -17.41 -10.26
C HIS A 182 8.12 -16.03 -9.83
N THR A 183 9.43 -15.79 -9.87
CA THR A 183 10.01 -14.46 -9.63
C THR A 183 9.53 -13.42 -10.66
N ILE A 184 9.42 -13.79 -11.95
CA ILE A 184 8.88 -12.91 -13.00
C ILE A 184 7.39 -12.60 -12.75
N ILE A 185 6.60 -13.60 -12.36
CA ILE A 185 5.16 -13.45 -12.09
C ILE A 185 4.91 -12.64 -10.82
N GLU A 186 5.80 -12.73 -9.84
CA GLU A 186 5.68 -12.03 -8.56
C GLU A 186 5.77 -10.52 -8.69
N ALA A 187 6.65 -10.07 -9.57
CA ALA A 187 6.85 -8.67 -9.81
C ALA A 187 6.97 -8.45 -11.32
N PRO A 188 5.86 -8.52 -12.07
CA PRO A 188 5.88 -8.35 -13.51
C PRO A 188 6.55 -7.02 -13.78
N GLU A 189 6.04 -5.86 -13.39
CA GLU A 189 6.67 -4.58 -13.78
C GLU A 189 8.11 -4.32 -13.24
N LYS A 190 8.68 -5.19 -12.39
CA LYS A 190 10.05 -5.04 -11.90
C LYS A 190 11.02 -5.84 -12.77
N ARG A 191 12.21 -5.28 -12.95
CA ARG A 191 13.31 -5.97 -13.62
C ARG A 191 13.77 -7.15 -12.77
N LEU A 192 14.11 -8.27 -13.42
CA LEU A 192 14.67 -9.43 -12.75
C LEU A 192 16.05 -9.08 -12.16
N ASP A 193 16.24 -9.33 -10.86
CA ASP A 193 17.54 -9.17 -10.21
C ASP A 193 18.30 -10.51 -10.26
N LEU A 194 19.17 -10.63 -11.27
CA LEU A 194 19.98 -11.83 -11.50
C LEU A 194 20.91 -12.16 -10.33
N ASN A 195 21.33 -11.17 -9.54
CA ASN A 195 22.21 -11.41 -8.38
C ASN A 195 21.43 -12.01 -7.22
N MET A 196 20.20 -11.55 -7.00
CA MET A 196 19.30 -12.15 -6.00
C MET A 196 18.95 -13.59 -6.40
N LEU A 197 18.56 -13.80 -7.66
CA LEU A 197 18.20 -15.11 -8.17
C LEU A 197 19.37 -16.12 -8.10
N SER A 198 20.59 -15.67 -8.45
CA SER A 198 21.81 -16.47 -8.33
C SER A 198 22.06 -16.95 -6.90
N LYS A 199 21.83 -16.08 -5.90
CA LYS A 199 21.98 -16.45 -4.49
C LYS A 199 20.90 -17.41 -4.03
N GLU A 200 19.66 -17.19 -4.45
CA GLU A 200 18.51 -18.00 -4.06
C GLU A 200 18.60 -19.42 -4.65
N LEU A 201 18.96 -19.54 -5.92
CA LEU A 201 19.12 -20.81 -6.61
C LEU A 201 20.49 -21.47 -6.38
N GLN A 202 21.42 -20.79 -5.69
CA GLN A 202 22.81 -21.22 -5.49
C GLN A 202 23.55 -21.52 -6.81
N LEU A 203 23.21 -20.78 -7.87
CA LEU A 203 23.77 -20.94 -9.21
C LEU A 203 24.84 -19.89 -9.50
N GLY A 204 25.86 -20.25 -10.28
CA GLY A 204 26.82 -19.28 -10.82
C GLY A 204 26.18 -18.35 -11.86
N GLN A 205 26.72 -17.14 -12.06
CA GLN A 205 26.16 -16.17 -13.02
C GLN A 205 26.00 -16.74 -14.44
N ARG A 206 26.92 -17.60 -14.88
CA ARG A 206 26.84 -18.24 -16.19
C ARG A 206 25.64 -19.18 -16.30
N GLN A 207 25.38 -19.99 -15.26
CA GLN A 207 24.27 -20.92 -15.20
C GLN A 207 22.92 -20.18 -15.13
N VAL A 208 22.85 -19.07 -14.39
CA VAL A 208 21.65 -18.21 -14.35
C VAL A 208 21.37 -17.60 -15.72
N SER A 209 22.41 -17.19 -16.46
CA SER A 209 22.25 -16.65 -17.81
C SER A 209 21.80 -17.71 -18.81
N GLU A 210 22.29 -18.95 -18.70
CA GLU A 210 21.88 -20.08 -19.54
C GLU A 210 20.41 -20.43 -19.26
N LEU A 211 20.03 -20.55 -17.98
CA LEU A 211 18.65 -20.77 -17.54
C LEU A 211 17.69 -19.67 -18.03
N LEU A 212 18.13 -18.41 -18.01
CA LEU A 212 17.34 -17.27 -18.49
C LEU A 212 17.04 -17.38 -19.98
N GLU A 213 18.02 -17.77 -20.79
CA GLU A 213 17.81 -17.96 -22.23
C GLU A 213 16.91 -19.17 -22.51
N GLU A 214 17.03 -20.26 -21.76
CA GLU A 214 16.14 -21.42 -21.89
C GLU A 214 14.67 -21.06 -21.60
N VAL A 215 14.44 -20.38 -20.47
CA VAL A 215 13.11 -19.87 -20.08
C VAL A 215 12.58 -18.89 -21.13
N ARG A 216 13.43 -18.00 -21.64
CA ARG A 216 13.06 -17.03 -22.68
C ARG A 216 12.60 -17.71 -23.97
N VAL A 217 13.36 -18.68 -24.47
CA VAL A 217 13.00 -19.39 -25.72
C VAL A 217 11.67 -20.13 -25.57
N LYS A 218 11.46 -20.79 -24.42
CA LYS A 218 10.18 -21.45 -24.12
C LYS A 218 9.02 -20.45 -24.09
N LEU A 219 9.16 -19.32 -23.41
CA LEU A 219 8.14 -18.28 -23.36
C LEU A 219 7.86 -17.66 -24.74
N GLN A 220 8.90 -17.36 -25.54
CA GLN A 220 8.74 -16.85 -26.90
C GLN A 220 7.93 -17.81 -27.78
N ARG A 221 8.22 -19.11 -27.69
CA ARG A 221 7.49 -20.14 -28.41
C ARG A 221 6.02 -20.17 -28.02
N GLN A 222 5.71 -20.10 -26.73
CA GLN A 222 4.32 -20.06 -26.24
C GLN A 222 3.55 -18.81 -26.72
N ILE A 223 4.20 -17.64 -26.73
CA ILE A 223 3.58 -16.41 -27.23
C ILE A 223 3.33 -16.54 -28.74
N SER A 224 4.30 -17.09 -29.49
CA SER A 224 4.17 -17.32 -30.94
C SER A 224 3.04 -18.30 -31.28
N GLU A 225 2.92 -19.40 -30.55
CA GLU A 225 1.89 -20.43 -30.77
C GLU A 225 0.48 -19.88 -30.46
N LYS A 226 0.32 -19.06 -29.42
CA LYS A 226 -0.97 -18.41 -29.09
C LYS A 226 -1.37 -17.30 -30.05
N ALA A 227 -0.41 -16.55 -30.59
CA ALA A 227 -0.67 -15.42 -31.48
C ALA A 227 -0.90 -15.81 -32.95
N GLY A 228 -0.66 -17.08 -33.33
CA GLY A 228 -0.74 -17.53 -34.72
C GLY A 228 0.31 -16.89 -35.65
N HIS A 229 1.34 -16.26 -35.08
CA HIS A 229 2.37 -15.50 -35.78
C HIS A 229 3.76 -15.81 -35.22
N ILE A 230 4.78 -15.80 -36.09
CA ILE A 230 6.18 -15.92 -35.70
C ILE A 230 6.65 -14.54 -35.20
N ILE A 231 7.03 -14.46 -33.93
CA ILE A 231 7.57 -13.23 -33.34
C ILE A 231 9.05 -13.15 -33.69
N VAL A 232 9.38 -12.38 -34.73
CA VAL A 232 10.76 -11.98 -35.03
C VAL A 232 10.97 -10.58 -34.50
N THR A 233 11.63 -10.46 -33.35
CA THR A 233 11.94 -9.16 -32.74
C THR A 233 13.43 -8.98 -32.64
N PRO A 234 13.96 -7.78 -32.97
CA PRO A 234 15.34 -7.45 -32.66
C PRO A 234 15.60 -7.65 -31.17
N GLU A 235 16.81 -8.07 -30.85
CA GLU A 235 17.33 -8.23 -29.50
C GLU A 235 16.95 -7.06 -28.55
N ASN A 236 16.95 -5.81 -29.05
CA ASN A 236 16.63 -4.57 -28.31
C ASN A 236 15.13 -4.21 -28.17
N SER A 237 14.20 -5.14 -28.31
CA SER A 237 12.75 -4.82 -28.28
C SER A 237 12.17 -4.73 -26.86
N ASN A 238 11.26 -3.76 -26.63
CA ASN A 238 10.50 -3.60 -25.37
C ASN A 238 9.61 -4.80 -25.00
N LEU A 239 9.48 -5.82 -25.87
CA LEU A 239 8.78 -7.07 -25.54
C LEU A 239 9.51 -7.91 -24.48
N TYR A 240 10.76 -7.57 -24.17
CA TYR A 240 11.63 -8.28 -23.23
C TYR A 240 11.88 -7.50 -21.94
N TRP A 241 10.96 -6.63 -21.53
CA TRP A 241 11.19 -5.68 -20.44
C TRP A 241 11.53 -6.34 -19.08
N TRP A 242 11.22 -7.64 -18.89
CA TRP A 242 11.58 -8.45 -17.72
C TRP A 242 13.03 -8.97 -17.72
N LEU A 243 13.77 -8.92 -18.84
CA LEU A 243 15.09 -9.54 -19.00
C LEU A 243 16.29 -8.76 -18.41
N GLY A 244 16.06 -7.60 -17.77
CA GLY A 244 17.16 -6.78 -17.24
C GLY A 244 17.94 -6.03 -18.33
N ASP A 245 19.09 -5.44 -17.99
CA ASP A 245 19.80 -4.49 -18.87
C ASP A 245 20.26 -5.13 -20.18
N TYR A 246 19.53 -4.84 -21.26
CA TYR A 246 20.14 -4.76 -22.58
C TYR A 246 21.19 -3.67 -22.53
N LYS A 247 22.46 -4.03 -22.74
CA LYS A 247 23.47 -3.03 -23.07
C LYS A 247 22.90 -2.21 -24.24
N LYS A 248 22.57 -0.94 -23.99
CA LYS A 248 22.53 0.05 -25.06
C LYS A 248 23.90 -0.02 -25.73
N SER A 249 23.94 -0.57 -26.93
CA SER A 249 25.07 -0.37 -27.82
C SER A 249 25.08 1.11 -28.16
N SER A 250 25.98 1.85 -27.50
CA SER A 250 26.44 3.21 -27.80
C SER A 250 25.42 4.34 -27.64
#